data_AF-A0A1K0IQW1-F1
#
_entry.id   AF-A0A1K0IQW1-F1
#
_cell.length_a   1.000
_cell.length_b   1.000
_cell.length_c   1.000
_cell.angle_alpha   90.00
_cell.angle_beta   90.00
_cell.angle_gamma   90.00
#
_symmetry.space_group_name_H-M   'P 1'
#
loop_
_entity.id
_entity.type
_entity.pdbx_description
1 polymer ?
#
loop_
_entity_poly.entity_id
_entity_poly.type
_entity_poly.pdbx_seq_one_letter_code
_entity_poly.pdbx_strand_id
1 'polypeptide(L)'
;MSWSDVQYGEQQGARREQAARVRDNRANAQAIDQWEAYSNRLKAQLDSATKEQVFGQASLDAQTAMLRRLEAELRRLDPNNPLLREENQRQVKAQAMADTLAKHGYRYDTKTYQLSKSR
;
A
#
# COMPACT_ATOMS: atom_id res chain seq x y z
N MET A 1 33.01 27.71 53.38
CA MET A 1 33.13 26.91 52.15
C MET A 1 34.56 27.06 51.65
N SER A 2 35.26 25.96 51.39
CA SER A 2 36.64 26.01 50.91
C SER A 2 36.68 26.29 49.41
N TRP A 3 37.71 27.01 48.94
CA TRP A 3 37.99 27.20 47.51
C TRP A 3 38.08 25.88 46.74
N SER A 4 38.53 24.81 47.42
CA SER A 4 38.52 23.46 46.87
C SER A 4 37.11 22.96 46.56
N ASP A 5 36.13 23.21 47.44
CA ASP A 5 34.76 22.69 47.31
C ASP A 5 34.05 23.30 46.10
N VAL A 6 34.30 24.59 45.84
CA VAL A 6 33.77 25.31 44.69
C VAL A 6 34.35 24.73 43.40
N GLN A 7 35.67 24.55 43.34
CA GLN A 7 36.36 24.03 42.15
C GLN A 7 36.00 22.56 41.86
N TYR A 8 35.78 21.74 42.90
CA TYR A 8 35.24 20.38 42.76
C TYR A 8 33.81 20.39 42.24
N GLY A 9 32.95 21.30 42.72
CA GLY A 9 31.58 21.47 42.24
C GLY A 9 31.52 21.85 40.75
N GLU A 10 32.35 22.80 40.32
CA GLU A 10 32.45 23.24 38.92
C GLU A 10 32.89 22.11 37.98
N GLN A 11 33.92 21.34 38.36
CA GLN A 11 34.37 20.20 37.57
C GLN A 11 33.30 19.10 37.46
N GLN A 12 32.53 18.86 38.52
CA GLN A 12 31.41 17.92 38.47
C GLN A 12 30.26 18.44 37.59
N GLY A 13 29.97 19.75 37.64
CA GLY A 13 28.99 20.40 36.77
C GLY A 13 29.35 20.23 35.29
N ALA A 14 30.60 20.57 34.92
CA ALA A 14 31.10 20.44 33.55
C ALA A 14 31.04 18.99 33.03
N ARG A 15 31.39 18.00 33.87
CA ARG A 15 31.29 16.58 33.51
C ARG A 15 29.85 16.12 33.30
N ARG A 16 28.90 16.59 34.11
CA ARG A 16 27.47 16.28 33.97
C ARG A 16 26.91 16.89 32.70
N GLU A 17 27.26 18.12 32.39
CA GLU A 17 26.83 18.79 31.17
C GLU A 17 27.40 18.09 29.92
N GLN A 18 28.68 17.71 29.94
CA GLN A 18 29.28 16.95 28.85
C GLN A 18 28.61 15.58 28.67
N ALA A 19 28.31 14.88 29.77
CA ALA A 19 27.59 13.61 29.72
C ALA A 19 26.16 13.77 29.18
N ALA A 20 25.46 14.86 29.52
CA ALA A 20 24.15 15.17 28.98
C ALA A 20 24.22 15.41 27.46
N ARG A 21 25.16 16.24 26.99
CA ARG A 21 25.36 16.50 25.55
C ARG A 21 25.67 15.22 24.77
N VAL A 22 26.50 14.32 25.31
CA VAL A 22 26.78 13.03 24.66
C VAL A 22 25.53 12.15 24.58
N ARG A 23 24.70 12.13 25.64
CA ARG A 23 23.44 11.40 25.65
C ARG A 23 22.46 11.97 24.61
N ASP A 24 22.33 13.28 24.55
CA ASP A 24 21.44 13.97 23.61
C ASP A 24 21.89 13.73 22.16
N ASN A 25 23.19 13.83 21.88
CA ASN A 25 23.74 13.52 20.56
C ASN A 25 23.49 12.07 20.16
N ARG A 26 23.63 11.12 21.10
CA ARG A 26 23.35 9.70 20.85
C ARG A 26 21.87 9.46 20.59
N ALA A 27 20.98 10.10 21.36
CA ALA A 27 19.54 10.00 21.17
C ALA A 27 19.12 10.57 19.80
N ASN A 28 19.69 11.71 19.42
CA ASN A 28 19.46 12.33 18.10
C ASN A 28 19.95 11.44 16.96
N ALA A 29 21.15 10.87 17.06
CA ALA A 29 21.66 9.92 16.07
C ALA A 29 20.73 8.70 15.93
N GLN A 30 20.28 8.11 17.05
CA GLN A 30 19.34 6.99 17.04
C GLN A 30 17.99 7.35 16.42
N ALA A 31 17.49 8.56 16.65
CA ALA A 31 16.26 9.03 16.02
C ALA A 31 16.42 9.17 14.50
N ILE A 32 17.56 9.71 14.04
CA ILE A 32 17.89 9.82 12.61
C ILE A 32 17.94 8.43 11.97
N ASP A 33 18.63 7.47 12.58
CA ASP A 33 18.73 6.09 12.07
C ASP A 33 17.35 5.43 11.96
N GLN A 34 16.47 5.64 12.96
CA GLN A 34 15.10 5.12 12.93
C GLN A 34 14.27 5.74 11.81
N TRP A 35 14.39 7.05 11.60
CA TRP A 35 13.70 7.74 10.51
C TRP A 35 14.19 7.29 9.14
N GLU A 36 15.50 7.10 8.98
CA GLU A 36 16.07 6.59 7.74
C GLU A 36 15.59 5.16 7.47
N ALA A 37 15.64 4.27 8.47
CA ALA A 37 15.15 2.91 8.35
C ALA A 37 13.65 2.86 8.00
N TYR A 38 12.84 3.70 8.64
CA TYR A 38 11.42 3.81 8.35
C TYR A 38 11.15 4.33 6.94
N SER A 39 11.85 5.38 6.50
CA SER A 39 11.74 5.93 5.15
C SER A 39 12.12 4.90 4.09
N ASN A 40 13.20 4.16 4.30
CA ASN A 40 13.64 3.12 3.39
C ASN A 40 12.63 1.95 3.33
N ARG A 41 12.03 1.58 4.46
CA ARG A 41 10.93 0.60 4.49
C ARG A 41 9.73 1.07 3.69
N LEU A 42 9.30 2.33 3.85
CA LEU A 42 8.17 2.88 3.08
C LEU A 42 8.47 2.91 1.58
N LYS A 43 9.68 3.31 1.17
CA LYS A 43 10.12 3.28 -0.23
C LYS A 43 10.05 1.87 -0.81
N ALA A 44 10.53 0.86 -0.07
CA ALA A 44 10.46 -0.53 -0.50
C ALA A 44 9.01 -1.04 -0.62
N GLN A 45 8.14 -0.68 0.32
CA GLN A 45 6.72 -1.01 0.25
C GLN A 45 6.03 -0.35 -0.95
N LEU A 46 6.34 0.92 -1.22
CA LEU A 46 5.81 1.64 -2.37
C LEU A 46 6.28 1.03 -3.70
N ASP A 47 7.56 0.68 -3.81
CA ASP A 47 8.10 0.02 -4.99
C ASP A 47 7.44 -1.36 -5.22
N SER A 48 7.26 -2.15 -4.16
CA SER A 48 6.54 -3.43 -4.23
C SER A 48 5.10 -3.25 -4.70
N ALA A 49 4.35 -2.34 -4.08
CA ALA A 49 2.96 -2.06 -4.43
C ALA A 49 2.83 -1.55 -5.88
N THR A 50 3.79 -0.72 -6.31
CA THR A 50 3.85 -0.22 -7.69
C THR A 50 4.08 -1.37 -8.69
N LYS A 51 5.01 -2.28 -8.39
CA LYS A 51 5.28 -3.47 -9.21
C LYS A 51 4.06 -4.38 -9.29
N GLU A 52 3.39 -4.63 -8.17
CA GLU A 52 2.16 -5.42 -8.10
C GLU A 52 1.04 -4.79 -8.93
N GLN A 53 0.89 -3.46 -8.87
CA GLN A 53 -0.09 -2.74 -9.69
C GLN A 53 0.21 -2.87 -11.19
N VAL A 54 1.47 -2.66 -11.61
CA VAL A 54 1.87 -2.78 -13.03
C VAL A 54 1.67 -4.20 -13.54
N PHE A 55 2.08 -5.20 -12.76
CA PHE A 55 1.87 -6.60 -13.10
C PHE A 55 0.37 -6.95 -13.19
N GLY A 56 -0.42 -6.48 -12.22
CA GLY A 56 -1.87 -6.66 -12.21
C GLY A 56 -2.53 -6.08 -13.46
N GLN A 57 -2.15 -4.86 -13.86
CA GLN A 57 -2.66 -4.23 -15.08
C GLN A 57 -2.27 -5.02 -16.33
N ALA A 58 -1.01 -5.42 -16.46
CA ALA A 58 -0.55 -6.22 -17.59
C ALA A 58 -1.29 -7.57 -17.70
N SER A 59 -1.59 -8.20 -16.56
CA SER A 59 -2.38 -9.43 -16.50
C SER A 59 -3.84 -9.20 -16.95
N LEU A 60 -4.46 -8.10 -16.52
CA LEU A 60 -5.81 -7.73 -16.96
C LEU A 60 -5.88 -7.45 -18.47
N ASP A 61 -4.85 -6.78 -19.01
CA ASP A 61 -4.75 -6.50 -20.45
C ASP A 61 -4.59 -7.80 -21.25
N ALA A 62 -3.76 -8.73 -20.77
CA ALA A 62 -3.60 -10.06 -21.38
C ALA A 62 -4.91 -10.87 -21.37
N GLN A 63 -5.61 -10.89 -20.24
CA GLN A 63 -6.93 -11.54 -20.12
C GLN A 63 -7.97 -10.89 -21.05
N THR A 64 -7.96 -9.56 -21.17
CA THR A 64 -8.83 -8.82 -22.10
C THR A 64 -8.53 -9.20 -23.56
N ALA A 65 -7.25 -9.32 -23.93
CA ALA A 65 -6.86 -9.75 -25.26
C ALA A 65 -7.33 -11.19 -25.56
N MET A 66 -7.20 -12.10 -24.60
CA MET A 66 -7.71 -13.47 -24.71
C MET A 66 -9.24 -13.49 -24.84
N LEU A 67 -9.96 -12.72 -24.01
CA LEU A 67 -11.42 -12.62 -24.06
C LEU A 67 -11.91 -12.12 -25.43
N ARG A 68 -11.24 -11.11 -26.02
CA ARG A 68 -11.58 -10.62 -27.37
C ARG A 68 -11.42 -11.70 -28.43
N ARG A 69 -10.39 -12.56 -28.32
CA ARG A 69 -10.20 -13.70 -29.24
C ARG A 69 -11.30 -14.74 -29.06
N LEU A 70 -11.65 -15.06 -27.82
CA LEU A 70 -12.76 -15.98 -27.52
C LEU A 70 -14.10 -15.43 -28.02
N GLU A 71 -14.35 -14.14 -27.87
CA GLU A 71 -15.56 -13.50 -28.37
C GLU A 71 -15.63 -13.56 -29.90
N ALA A 72 -14.51 -13.35 -30.61
CA ALA A 72 -14.44 -13.47 -32.05
C ALA A 72 -14.74 -14.90 -32.52
N GLU A 73 -14.16 -15.92 -31.87
CA GLU A 73 -14.47 -17.32 -32.17
C GLU A 73 -15.92 -17.67 -31.84
N LEU A 74 -16.45 -17.20 -30.71
CA LEU A 74 -17.86 -17.41 -30.35
C LEU A 74 -18.80 -16.79 -31.38
N ARG A 75 -18.52 -15.56 -31.83
CA ARG A 75 -19.29 -14.88 -32.89
C ARG A 75 -19.22 -15.63 -34.21
N ARG A 76 -18.12 -16.32 -34.52
CA ARG A 76 -17.99 -17.17 -35.70
C ARG A 76 -18.83 -18.45 -35.61
N LEU A 77 -18.93 -19.04 -34.43
CA LEU A 77 -19.66 -20.30 -34.19
C LEU A 77 -21.16 -20.09 -33.97
N ASP A 78 -21.53 -19.06 -33.19
CA ASP A 78 -22.91 -18.69 -32.85
C ASP A 78 -23.03 -17.16 -32.74
N PRO A 79 -23.36 -16.45 -33.83
CA PRO A 79 -23.49 -15.00 -33.83
C PRO A 79 -24.61 -14.48 -32.91
N ASN A 80 -25.59 -15.31 -32.57
CA ASN A 80 -26.75 -14.93 -31.76
C ASN A 80 -26.57 -15.29 -30.28
N ASN A 81 -25.37 -15.78 -29.91
CA ASN A 81 -25.11 -16.23 -28.57
C ASN A 81 -25.42 -15.12 -27.54
N PRO A 82 -26.19 -15.42 -26.47
CA PRO A 82 -26.52 -14.43 -25.45
C PRO A 82 -25.30 -13.75 -24.83
N LEU A 83 -24.15 -14.41 -24.73
CA LEU A 83 -22.92 -13.82 -24.17
C LEU A 83 -22.29 -12.74 -25.06
N LEU A 84 -22.68 -12.65 -26.34
CA LEU A 84 -22.26 -11.57 -27.23
C LEU A 84 -23.08 -10.29 -27.00
N ARG A 85 -24.19 -10.37 -26.26
CA ARG A 85 -25.01 -9.20 -25.91
C ARG A 85 -24.35 -8.41 -24.80
N GLU A 86 -24.17 -7.11 -25.03
CA GLU A 86 -23.48 -6.22 -24.10
C GLU A 86 -24.11 -6.21 -22.70
N GLU A 87 -25.45 -6.27 -22.62
CA GLU A 87 -26.18 -6.31 -21.35
C GLU A 87 -25.84 -7.55 -20.51
N ASN A 88 -25.80 -8.72 -21.14
CA ASN A 88 -25.44 -9.97 -20.46
C ASN A 88 -23.97 -9.93 -20.01
N GLN A 89 -23.07 -9.40 -20.83
CA GLN A 89 -21.66 -9.22 -20.43
C GLN A 89 -21.53 -8.28 -19.24
N ARG A 90 -22.25 -7.15 -19.23
CA ARG A 90 -22.27 -6.20 -18.11
C ARG A 90 -22.78 -6.86 -16.84
N GLN A 91 -23.87 -7.62 -16.93
CA GLN A 91 -24.45 -8.32 -15.79
C GLN A 91 -23.48 -9.36 -15.20
N VAL A 92 -22.85 -10.18 -16.04
CA VAL A 92 -21.86 -11.17 -15.61
C VAL A 92 -20.67 -10.49 -14.92
N LYS A 93 -20.14 -9.41 -15.50
CA LYS A 93 -19.04 -8.63 -14.91
C LYS A 93 -19.43 -8.02 -13.56
N ALA A 94 -20.61 -7.40 -13.49
CA ALA A 94 -21.08 -6.76 -12.26
C ALA A 94 -21.27 -7.79 -11.13
N GLN A 95 -21.81 -8.97 -11.44
CA GLN A 95 -21.97 -10.03 -10.45
C GLN A 95 -20.61 -10.57 -9.98
N ALA A 96 -19.70 -10.88 -10.90
CA ALA A 96 -18.36 -11.37 -10.54
C ALA A 96 -17.59 -10.34 -9.68
N MET A 97 -17.76 -9.06 -9.99
CA MET A 97 -17.20 -7.95 -9.21
C MET A 97 -17.83 -7.88 -7.81
N ALA A 98 -19.15 -8.02 -7.68
CA ALA A 98 -19.82 -8.06 -6.39
C ALA A 98 -19.32 -9.24 -5.52
N ASP A 99 -19.24 -10.44 -6.09
CA ASP A 99 -18.80 -11.64 -5.38
C ASP A 99 -17.34 -11.53 -4.92
N THR A 100 -16.48 -10.94 -5.76
CA THR A 100 -15.07 -10.72 -5.43
C THR A 100 -14.92 -9.69 -4.33
N LEU A 101 -15.62 -8.55 -4.44
CA LEU A 101 -15.57 -7.48 -3.45
C LEU A 101 -16.15 -7.90 -2.10
N ALA A 102 -17.20 -8.73 -2.10
CA ALA A 102 -17.77 -9.31 -0.87
C ALA A 102 -16.74 -10.13 -0.09
N LYS A 103 -15.91 -10.93 -0.78
CA LYS A 103 -14.81 -11.69 -0.13
C LYS A 103 -13.76 -10.80 0.51
N HIS A 104 -13.64 -9.55 0.06
CA HIS A 104 -12.72 -8.55 0.61
C HIS A 104 -13.37 -7.60 1.62
N GLY A 105 -14.60 -7.88 2.06
CA GLY A 105 -15.30 -7.04 3.03
C GLY A 105 -15.85 -5.75 2.43
N TYR A 106 -16.23 -5.78 1.16
CA TYR A 106 -16.91 -4.68 0.49
C TYR A 106 -18.25 -5.13 -0.07
N ARG A 107 -19.25 -4.24 -0.01
CA ARG A 107 -20.51 -4.39 -0.70
C ARG A 107 -20.49 -3.52 -1.95
N TYR A 108 -20.78 -4.16 -3.08
CA TYR A 108 -20.88 -3.52 -4.39
C TYR A 108 -22.32 -3.57 -4.89
N ASP A 109 -22.88 -2.41 -5.23
CA ASP A 109 -24.18 -2.33 -5.88
C ASP A 109 -24.01 -2.46 -7.40
N THR A 110 -24.53 -3.56 -7.95
CA THR A 110 -24.40 -3.88 -9.38
C THR A 110 -25.27 -3.00 -10.29
N LYS A 111 -26.19 -2.20 -9.73
CA LYS A 111 -27.03 -1.25 -10.48
C LYS A 111 -26.45 0.15 -10.46
N THR A 112 -25.94 0.60 -9.32
CA THR A 112 -25.42 1.97 -9.13
C THR A 112 -23.90 2.07 -9.24
N TYR A 113 -23.20 0.92 -9.34
CA TYR A 113 -21.74 0.82 -9.37
C TYR A 113 -21.06 1.42 -8.12
N GLN A 114 -21.81 1.55 -7.02
CA GLN A 114 -21.30 2.11 -5.78
C GLN A 114 -20.62 1.03 -4.92
N LEU A 115 -19.48 1.40 -4.34
CA LEU A 115 -18.70 0.58 -3.43
C LEU A 115 -18.85 1.08 -2.00
N SER A 116 -19.11 0.18 -1.07
CA SER A 116 -19.17 0.47 0.36
C SER A 116 -18.44 -0.59 1.16
N LYS A 117 -17.88 -0.24 2.31
CA LYS A 117 -17.28 -1.23 3.22
C LYS A 117 -18.40 -2.01 3.89
N SER A 118 -18.37 -3.34 3.86
CA SER A 118 -19.29 -4.13 4.68
C SER A 118 -18.92 -3.92 6.14
N ARG A 119 -19.87 -3.46 6.95
CA ARG A 119 -19.71 -3.32 8.40
C ARG A 119 -19.45 -4.67 9.05
#